data_AF-A0A7C2TZ97-F1
#
_entry.id   AF-A0A7C2TZ97-F1
#
_cell.length_a   1.000
_cell.length_b   1.000
_cell.length_c   1.000
_cell.angle_alpha   90.00
_cell.angle_beta   90.00
_cell.angle_gamma   90.00
#
_symmetry.space_group_name_H-M   'P 1'
#
loop_
_entity.id
_entity.type
_entity.pdbx_description
1 polymer ?
#
loop_
_entity_poly.entity_id
_entity_poly.type
_entity_poly.pdbx_seq_one_letter_code
_entity_poly.pdbx_strand_id
1 'polypeptide(L)'
;MTLGPKLGVTMQSAQQLVPNNPRVILLDAIGAYYKPAMFGGSKEAALAGFKRAAELFDKEKIADPLQPDWGHEEAYAWIGVAYLDKNDKAAARAAFERALEIAPEYGWVKYQLYPKVAESKM
;
A
#
# COMPACT_ATOMS: atom_id res chain seq x y z
N MET A 1 -1.84 26.81 6.95
CA MET A 1 -1.71 25.40 6.52
C MET A 1 -1.92 25.32 5.01
N THR A 2 -0.86 25.19 4.20
CA THR A 2 -0.94 25.22 2.72
C THR A 2 -0.65 23.87 2.07
N LEU A 3 -0.02 22.94 2.78
CA LEU A 3 0.48 21.68 2.21
C LEU A 3 -0.64 20.66 1.94
N GLY A 4 -1.68 20.58 2.78
CA GLY A 4 -2.80 19.65 2.60
C GLY A 4 -3.59 19.86 1.29
N PRO A 5 -4.11 21.07 1.02
CA PRO A 5 -4.78 21.36 -0.24
C PRO A 5 -3.87 21.17 -1.47
N LYS A 6 -2.59 21.55 -1.37
CA LYS A 6 -1.62 21.36 -2.44
C LYS A 6 -1.39 19.87 -2.77
N LEU A 7 -1.34 19.01 -1.75
CA LEU A 7 -1.25 17.56 -1.92
C LEU A 7 -2.44 17.03 -2.74
N GLY A 8 -3.67 17.42 -2.39
CA GLY A 8 -4.88 16.98 -3.09
C GLY A 8 -4.87 17.34 -4.57
N VAL A 9 -4.55 18.60 -4.90
CA VAL A 9 -4.45 19.05 -6.30
C VAL A 9 -3.35 18.30 -7.05
N THR A 10 -2.18 18.11 -6.44
CA THR A 10 -1.04 17.47 -7.09
C THR A 10 -1.30 15.98 -7.34
N MET A 11 -1.95 15.30 -6.39
CA MET A 11 -2.35 13.89 -6.53
C MET A 11 -3.37 13.71 -7.66
N GLN A 12 -4.37 14.61 -7.73
CA GLN A 12 -5.35 14.58 -8.81
C GLN A 12 -4.70 14.75 -10.19
N SER A 13 -3.75 15.68 -10.33
CA SER A 13 -3.00 15.85 -11.57
C SER A 13 -2.17 14.60 -11.93
N ALA A 14 -1.52 13.97 -10.94
CA ALA A 14 -0.76 12.74 -11.17
C ALA A 14 -1.66 11.59 -11.67
N GLN A 15 -2.84 11.42 -11.07
CA GLN A 15 -3.82 10.41 -11.50
C GLN A 15 -4.35 10.67 -12.92
N GLN A 16 -4.48 11.92 -13.33
CA GLN A 16 -4.87 12.27 -14.71
C GLN A 16 -3.76 11.97 -15.73
N LEU A 17 -2.50 12.24 -15.39
CA LEU A 17 -1.36 12.03 -16.28
C LEU A 17 -1.03 10.54 -16.43
N VAL A 18 -1.11 9.78 -15.34
CA VAL A 18 -0.69 8.38 -15.29
C VAL A 18 -1.68 7.51 -14.49
N PRO A 19 -2.91 7.32 -14.99
CA PRO A 19 -4.02 6.72 -14.24
C PRO A 19 -3.81 5.27 -13.79
N ASN A 20 -2.84 4.57 -14.39
CA ASN A 20 -2.50 3.18 -14.08
C ASN A 20 -1.08 3.05 -13.50
N ASN A 21 -0.44 4.15 -13.08
CA ASN A 21 0.83 4.04 -12.40
C ASN A 21 0.61 3.49 -10.97
N PRO A 22 1.20 2.32 -10.63
CA PRO A 22 0.93 1.66 -9.36
C PRO A 22 1.37 2.49 -8.15
N ARG A 23 2.46 3.27 -8.28
CA ARG A 23 3.00 4.13 -7.21
C ARG A 23 2.09 5.31 -6.91
N VAL A 24 1.48 5.92 -7.93
CA VAL A 24 0.50 6.99 -7.73
C VAL A 24 -0.73 6.47 -6.98
N ILE A 25 -1.23 5.29 -7.36
CA ILE A 25 -2.38 4.66 -6.69
C ILE A 25 -2.02 4.25 -5.25
N LEU A 26 -0.83 3.70 -5.02
CA LEU A 26 -0.33 3.37 -3.69
C LEU A 26 -0.32 4.60 -2.77
N LEU A 27 0.30 5.70 -3.22
CA LEU A 27 0.40 6.93 -2.43
C LEU A 27 -0.96 7.56 -2.14
N ASP A 28 -1.89 7.56 -3.11
CA ASP A 28 -3.26 8.02 -2.90
C ASP A 28 -3.99 7.17 -1.85
N ALA A 29 -3.82 5.84 -1.91
CA ALA A 29 -4.40 4.92 -0.94
C ALA A 29 -3.84 5.11 0.48
N ILE A 30 -2.52 5.36 0.62
CA ILE A 30 -1.89 5.73 1.92
C ILE A 30 -2.52 7.02 2.43
N GLY A 31 -2.70 8.01 1.55
CA GLY A 31 -3.38 9.26 1.88
C GLY A 31 -4.81 9.04 2.37
N ALA A 32 -5.58 8.20 1.69
CA ALA A 32 -6.95 7.85 2.06
C ALA A 32 -7.03 7.09 3.40
N TYR A 33 -6.02 6.26 3.71
CA TYR A 33 -5.95 5.49 4.96
C TYR A 33 -5.77 6.37 6.20
N TYR A 34 -4.94 7.42 6.10
CA TYR A 34 -4.66 8.34 7.21
C TYR A 34 -5.60 9.53 7.31
N LYS A 35 -6.27 9.89 6.21
CA LYS A 35 -7.19 11.02 6.18
C LYS A 35 -8.38 10.76 7.12
N PRO A 36 -8.75 11.69 8.01
CA PRO A 36 -9.94 11.52 8.84
C PRO A 36 -11.21 11.40 7.99
N ALA A 37 -12.19 10.61 8.45
CA ALA A 37 -13.43 10.36 7.72
C ALA A 37 -14.21 11.64 7.39
N MET A 38 -14.22 12.63 8.28
CA MET A 38 -14.87 13.94 8.04
C MET A 38 -14.27 14.73 6.87
N PHE A 39 -13.05 14.40 6.44
CA PHE A 39 -12.38 14.98 5.28
C PHE A 39 -12.36 14.02 4.08
N GLY A 40 -13.13 12.94 4.12
CA GLY A 40 -13.28 11.97 3.03
C GLY A 40 -12.23 10.86 3.00
N GLY A 41 -11.58 10.55 4.12
CA GLY A 41 -10.75 9.34 4.23
C GLY A 41 -11.59 8.08 4.52
N SER A 42 -11.08 6.92 4.14
CA SER A 42 -11.72 5.62 4.37
C SER A 42 -10.69 4.51 4.31
N LYS A 43 -10.65 3.66 5.35
CA LYS A 43 -9.78 2.50 5.41
C LYS A 43 -10.20 1.42 4.40
N GLU A 44 -11.49 1.31 4.11
CA GLU A 44 -12.05 0.40 3.11
C GLU A 44 -11.63 0.83 1.70
N ALA A 45 -11.77 2.12 1.38
CA ALA A 45 -11.31 2.66 0.10
C ALA A 45 -9.79 2.54 -0.05
N ALA A 46 -9.03 2.78 1.02
CA ALA A 46 -7.59 2.57 1.04
C ALA A 46 -7.22 1.11 0.76
N LEU A 47 -7.88 0.14 1.41
CA LEU A 47 -7.65 -1.28 1.13
C LEU A 47 -7.92 -1.64 -0.33
N ALA A 48 -8.99 -1.11 -0.93
CA ALA A 48 -9.26 -1.30 -2.36
C ALA A 48 -8.15 -0.67 -3.23
N GLY A 49 -7.66 0.52 -2.86
CA GLY A 49 -6.55 1.18 -3.53
C GLY A 49 -5.23 0.40 -3.43
N PHE A 50 -4.89 -0.14 -2.26
CA PHE A 50 -3.70 -0.97 -2.07
C PHE A 50 -3.75 -2.23 -2.91
N LYS A 51 -4.90 -2.91 -2.97
CA LYS A 51 -5.10 -4.08 -3.84
C LYS A 51 -4.94 -3.74 -5.32
N ARG A 52 -5.53 -2.62 -5.76
CA ARG A 52 -5.36 -2.15 -7.14
C ARG A 52 -3.90 -1.82 -7.44
N ALA A 53 -3.18 -1.20 -6.51
CA ALA A 53 -1.75 -0.92 -6.67
C ALA A 53 -0.96 -2.21 -6.83
N ALA A 54 -1.18 -3.21 -5.96
CA ALA A 54 -0.54 -4.53 -6.05
C ALA A 54 -0.80 -5.21 -7.41
N GLU A 55 -2.07 -5.24 -7.86
CA GLU A 55 -2.42 -5.82 -9.18
C GLU A 55 -1.74 -5.10 -10.35
N LEU A 56 -1.46 -3.81 -10.21
CA LEU A 56 -0.75 -3.03 -11.23
C LEU A 56 0.75 -3.25 -11.16
N PHE A 57 1.33 -3.39 -9.97
CA PHE A 57 2.74 -3.78 -9.80
C PHE A 57 3.00 -5.18 -10.36
N ASP A 58 2.11 -6.15 -10.14
CA ASP A 58 2.21 -7.50 -10.72
C ASP A 58 2.27 -7.50 -12.26
N LYS A 59 1.68 -6.47 -12.89
CA LYS A 59 1.65 -6.29 -14.35
C LYS A 59 2.72 -5.33 -14.85
N GLU A 60 3.40 -4.63 -13.96
CA GLU A 60 4.41 -3.63 -14.31
C GLU A 60 5.62 -4.33 -14.93
N LYS A 61 6.08 -3.78 -16.05
CA LYS A 61 7.27 -4.25 -16.75
C LYS A 61 8.26 -3.11 -16.81
N ILE A 62 9.31 -3.22 -16.03
CA ILE A 62 10.37 -2.22 -15.96
C ILE A 62 11.45 -2.65 -16.95
N ALA A 63 11.46 -1.97 -18.09
CA ALA A 63 12.44 -2.23 -19.15
C ALA A 63 13.62 -1.26 -19.09
N ASP A 64 13.39 -0.05 -18.58
CA ASP A 64 14.39 0.99 -18.43
C ASP A 64 14.93 0.97 -16.99
N PRO A 65 16.24 0.77 -16.78
CA PRO A 65 16.85 0.81 -15.45
C PRO A 65 16.69 2.15 -14.71
N LEU A 66 16.34 3.23 -15.41
CA LEU A 66 16.07 4.54 -14.81
C LEU A 66 14.62 4.69 -14.32
N GLN A 67 13.73 3.78 -14.71
CA GLN A 67 12.37 3.78 -14.18
C GLN A 67 12.38 3.29 -12.72
N PRO A 68 11.55 3.89 -11.86
CA PRO A 68 11.45 3.44 -10.48
C PRO A 68 10.90 2.01 -10.43
N ASP A 69 11.50 1.19 -9.57
CA ASP A 69 11.15 -0.22 -9.34
C ASP A 69 10.66 -0.53 -7.93
N TRP A 70 10.59 0.49 -7.07
CA TRP A 70 10.14 0.36 -5.69
C TRP A 70 8.62 0.26 -5.54
N GLY A 71 8.16 -0.25 -4.39
CA GLY A 71 6.79 -0.08 -3.90
C GLY A 71 5.88 -1.29 -4.02
N HIS A 72 6.33 -2.37 -4.68
CA HIS A 72 5.52 -3.56 -4.87
C HIS A 72 5.27 -4.30 -3.55
N GLU A 73 6.34 -4.57 -2.82
CA GLU A 73 6.34 -5.13 -1.46
C GLU A 73 5.58 -4.22 -0.48
N GLU A 74 5.68 -2.90 -0.64
CA GLU A 74 5.00 -1.93 0.21
C GLU A 74 3.47 -1.98 0.01
N ALA A 75 2.98 -2.15 -1.21
CA ALA A 75 1.55 -2.31 -1.46
C ALA A 75 0.97 -3.51 -0.69
N TYR A 76 1.68 -4.64 -0.70
CA TYR A 76 1.28 -5.82 0.07
C TYR A 76 1.40 -5.62 1.58
N ALA A 77 2.42 -4.89 2.04
CA ALA A 77 2.54 -4.52 3.45
C ALA A 77 1.33 -3.68 3.91
N TRP A 78 0.90 -2.69 3.12
CA TRP A 78 -0.28 -1.89 3.43
C TRP A 78 -1.59 -2.69 3.37
N ILE A 79 -1.73 -3.65 2.44
CA ILE A 79 -2.86 -4.60 2.45
C ILE A 79 -2.89 -5.34 3.79
N GLY A 80 -1.75 -5.84 4.25
CA GLY A 80 -1.68 -6.57 5.52
C GLY A 80 -1.99 -5.70 6.74
N VAL A 81 -1.51 -4.45 6.77
CA VAL A 81 -1.87 -3.46 7.80
C VAL A 81 -3.38 -3.19 7.82
N ALA A 82 -3.99 -2.98 6.65
CA ALA A 82 -5.43 -2.74 6.55
C ALA A 82 -6.25 -3.97 6.99
N TYR A 83 -5.74 -5.20 6.81
CA TYR A 83 -6.39 -6.40 7.34
C TYR A 83 -6.18 -6.59 8.85
N LEU A 84 -5.02 -6.22 9.39
CA LEU A 84 -4.80 -6.19 10.84
C LEU A 84 -5.80 -5.26 11.54
N ASP A 85 -6.05 -4.08 10.98
CA ASP A 85 -7.07 -3.14 11.49
C ASP A 85 -8.49 -3.73 11.50
N LYS A 86 -8.75 -4.66 10.59
CA LYS A 86 -10.03 -5.39 10.49
C LYS A 86 -10.04 -6.65 11.36
N ASN A 87 -9.00 -6.89 12.16
CA ASN A 87 -8.77 -8.10 12.93
C ASN A 87 -8.72 -9.39 12.10
N ASP A 88 -8.51 -9.30 10.78
CA ASP A 88 -8.36 -10.45 9.89
C ASP A 88 -6.88 -10.83 9.79
N LYS A 89 -6.40 -11.54 10.81
CA LYS A 89 -4.99 -11.96 10.88
C LYS A 89 -4.60 -12.92 9.75
N ALA A 90 -5.54 -13.71 9.23
CA ALA A 90 -5.27 -14.66 8.17
C ALA A 90 -4.99 -13.93 6.85
N ALA A 91 -5.85 -12.99 6.46
CA ALA A 91 -5.64 -12.16 5.28
C ALA A 91 -4.41 -11.25 5.43
N ALA A 92 -4.18 -10.71 6.63
CA ALA A 92 -2.99 -9.92 6.91
C ALA A 92 -1.70 -10.73 6.73
N ARG A 93 -1.67 -11.96 7.23
CA ARG A 93 -0.54 -12.88 7.08
C ARG A 93 -0.26 -13.18 5.62
N ALA A 94 -1.27 -13.55 4.84
CA ALA A 94 -1.09 -13.84 3.41
C ALA A 94 -0.50 -12.63 2.67
N ALA A 95 -0.95 -11.42 2.98
CA ALA A 95 -0.39 -10.21 2.38
C ALA A 95 1.07 -9.96 2.78
N PHE A 96 1.43 -10.16 4.05
CA PHE A 96 2.83 -10.05 4.48
C PHE A 96 3.74 -11.11 3.88
N GLU A 97 3.26 -12.35 3.72
CA GLU A 97 4.00 -13.41 3.03
C GLU A 97 4.29 -13.00 1.59
N ARG A 98 3.32 -12.43 0.87
CA ARG A 98 3.54 -11.87 -0.48
C ARG A 98 4.58 -10.74 -0.51
N ALA A 99 4.54 -9.82 0.46
CA ALA A 99 5.54 -8.77 0.55
C ALA A 99 6.96 -9.34 0.72
N LEU A 100 7.13 -10.41 1.52
CA LEU A 100 8.42 -11.06 1.75
C LEU A 100 8.85 -11.98 0.60
N GLU A 101 7.91 -12.51 -0.21
CA GLU A 101 8.23 -13.20 -1.47
C GLU A 101 8.89 -12.24 -2.46
N ILE A 102 8.38 -11.00 -2.54
CA ILE A 102 8.91 -9.94 -3.42
C ILE A 102 10.25 -9.41 -2.88
N ALA A 103 10.29 -9.10 -1.59
CA ALA A 103 11.46 -8.53 -0.94
C ALA A 103 11.72 -9.24 0.41
N PRO A 104 12.54 -10.31 0.42
CA PRO A 104 12.81 -11.11 1.63
C PRO A 104 13.40 -10.33 2.81
N GLU A 105 14.11 -9.23 2.52
CA GLU A 105 14.73 -8.34 3.51
C GLU A 105 13.92 -7.07 3.78
N TYR A 106 12.62 -7.05 3.42
CA TYR A 106 11.76 -5.92 3.69
C TYR A 106 11.49 -5.76 5.20
N GLY A 107 12.35 -4.97 5.85
CA GLY A 107 12.47 -4.93 7.31
C GLY A 107 11.20 -4.51 8.05
N TRP A 108 10.36 -3.66 7.46
CA TRP A 108 9.08 -3.28 8.06
C TRP A 108 8.17 -4.51 8.23
N VAL A 109 8.04 -5.33 7.19
CA VAL A 109 7.24 -6.56 7.27
C VAL A 109 7.95 -7.60 8.13
N LYS A 110 9.22 -7.89 7.85
CA LYS A 110 9.99 -8.95 8.50
C LYS A 110 10.07 -8.80 10.01
N TYR A 111 10.32 -7.59 10.51
CA TYR A 111 10.63 -7.36 11.92
C TYR A 111 9.50 -6.69 12.71
N GLN A 112 8.57 -5.99 12.06
CA GLN A 112 7.53 -5.23 12.79
C GLN A 112 6.11 -5.77 12.57
N LEU A 113 5.75 -6.13 11.33
CA LEU A 113 4.37 -6.49 10.99
C LEU A 113 4.11 -7.99 11.08
N TYR A 114 4.97 -8.81 10.49
CA TYR A 114 4.80 -10.26 10.42
C TYR A 114 4.73 -10.95 11.80
N PRO A 115 5.51 -10.54 12.82
CA PRO A 115 5.37 -11.12 14.17
C PRO A 115 3.94 -11.01 14.74
N LYS A 116 3.20 -9.94 14.43
CA LYS A 116 1.83 -9.72 14.93
C LYS A 116 0.80 -10.74 14.43
N VAL A 117 1.11 -11.43 13.33
CA VAL A 117 0.26 -12.47 12.73
C VAL A 117 0.84 -13.88 12.85
N ALA A 118 2.14 -13.99 13.12
CA ALA A 118 2.82 -15.27 13.36
C ALA A 118 2.59 -15.79 14.78
N GLU A 119 2.31 -14.90 15.74
CA GLU A 119 2.03 -15.28 17.12
C GLU A 119 0.61 -15.83 17.29
N SER A 120 0.54 -17.16 17.26
CA SER A 120 -0.46 -17.94 18.00
C SER A 120 0.22 -19.16 18.60
N LYS A 121 1.12 -18.95 19.56
CA LYS A 121 1.56 -20.01 20.48
C LYS A 121 1.78 -19.44 21.89
N MET A 122 0.78 -19.76 22.73
CA MET A 122 0.81 -19.96 24.19
C MET A 122 1.14 -18.77 25.08
#